data_AF-A0A931C9D8-F1
#
_entry.id   AF-A0A931C9D8-F1
#
_cell.length_a   1.000
_cell.length_b   1.000
_cell.length_c   1.000
_cell.angle_alpha   90.00
_cell.angle_beta   90.00
_cell.angle_gamma   90.00
#
_symmetry.space_group_name_H-M   'P 1'
#
loop_
_entity.id
_entity.type
_entity.pdbx_description
1 polymer ?
#
loop_
_entity_poly.entity_id
_entity_poly.type
_entity_poly.pdbx_seq_one_letter_code
_entity_poly.pdbx_strand_id
1 'polypeptide(L)'
;MPIKRAPRTVGAGLVVASVVIFAWRAAANWYPGWALLAAASVVLLIGLALLTRRALLRRRAVAWAGDAGWTAAGESSRPWPWQELRLRGDIRVTRAWTREVDGLPVTTGEIHWTGGALAGLVLARAGRGVFVVVGLPRPVPEMGLRLPYRFVGDWPRQTDPEVRQAFLDGLIAPWTVRGGELFTIEPQGGLFLDPAAFDRTVRRALRTVALLHLTQPNR
;
A
#
# COMPACT_ATOMS: atom_id res chain seq x y z
N MET A 1 33.74 -16.37 -11.53
CA MET A 1 32.60 -15.57 -11.02
C MET A 1 32.74 -14.14 -11.53
N PRO A 2 31.88 -13.65 -12.45
CA PRO A 2 31.98 -12.27 -12.93
C PRO A 2 31.21 -11.31 -12.01
N ILE A 3 31.90 -10.27 -11.53
CA ILE A 3 31.34 -9.17 -10.74
C ILE A 3 30.56 -8.25 -11.69
N LYS A 4 29.24 -8.28 -11.59
CA LYS A 4 28.32 -7.39 -12.33
C LYS A 4 28.44 -5.97 -11.75
N ARG A 5 29.21 -5.10 -12.40
CA ARG A 5 29.28 -3.67 -12.03
C ARG A 5 27.97 -2.99 -12.40
N ALA A 6 27.33 -2.35 -11.42
CA ALA A 6 26.16 -1.52 -11.64
C ALA A 6 26.52 -0.27 -12.47
N PRO A 7 25.66 0.18 -13.40
CA PRO A 7 25.88 1.41 -14.14
C PRO A 7 25.75 2.62 -13.19
N ARG A 8 26.79 3.46 -13.19
CA ARG A 8 26.86 4.75 -12.48
C ARG A 8 25.80 5.72 -13.04
N THR A 9 24.59 5.70 -12.50
CA THR A 9 23.52 6.68 -12.79
C THR A 9 23.66 7.99 -12.00
N VAL A 10 24.69 8.12 -11.16
CA VAL A 10 24.92 9.30 -10.33
C VAL A 10 25.41 10.52 -11.16
N GLY A 11 26.01 10.29 -12.33
CA GLY A 11 26.59 11.37 -13.15
C GLY A 11 25.56 12.27 -13.83
N ALA A 12 24.45 11.72 -14.31
CA ALA A 12 23.49 12.47 -15.12
C ALA A 12 22.69 13.50 -14.29
N GLY A 13 22.29 13.14 -13.07
CA GLY A 13 21.55 14.05 -12.19
C GLY A 13 22.39 15.23 -11.71
N LEU A 14 23.67 15.00 -11.47
CA LEU A 14 24.61 16.03 -11.00
C LEU A 14 24.91 17.06 -12.09
N VAL A 15 25.09 16.61 -13.34
CA VAL A 15 25.30 17.49 -14.49
C VAL A 15 24.06 18.36 -14.77
N VAL A 16 22.85 17.78 -14.73
CA VAL A 16 21.61 18.54 -14.91
C VAL A 16 21.43 19.59 -13.80
N ALA A 17 21.71 19.23 -12.54
CA ALA A 17 21.65 20.17 -11.43
C ALA A 17 22.65 21.33 -11.60
N SER A 18 23.89 21.04 -12.02
CA SER A 18 24.91 22.07 -12.27
C SER A 18 24.53 23.01 -13.41
N VAL A 19 23.96 22.50 -14.51
CA VAL A 19 23.51 23.32 -15.65
C VAL A 19 22.33 24.21 -15.25
N VAL A 20 21.37 23.68 -14.49
CA VAL A 20 20.23 24.46 -13.98
C VAL A 20 20.71 25.56 -13.04
N ILE A 21 21.61 25.25 -12.10
CA ILE A 21 22.16 26.24 -11.16
C ILE A 21 22.94 27.33 -11.91
N PHE A 22 23.75 26.96 -12.91
CA PHE A 22 24.52 27.93 -13.71
C PHE A 22 23.63 28.83 -14.54
N ALA A 23 22.63 28.27 -15.24
CA ALA A 23 21.65 29.04 -16.01
C ALA A 23 20.83 29.96 -15.11
N TRP A 24 20.47 29.51 -13.90
CA TRP A 24 19.75 30.32 -12.93
C TRP A 24 20.59 31.49 -12.40
N ARG A 25 21.88 31.25 -12.11
CA ARG A 25 22.83 32.29 -11.68
C ARG A 25 23.09 33.33 -12.77
N ALA A 26 23.21 32.89 -14.03
CA ALA A 26 23.39 33.77 -15.18
C ALA A 26 22.12 34.61 -15.46
N ALA A 27 20.92 34.02 -15.35
CA ALA A 27 19.66 34.73 -15.55
C ALA A 27 19.35 35.75 -14.42
N ALA A 28 19.69 35.41 -13.17
CA ALA A 28 19.46 36.27 -12.02
C ALA A 28 20.29 37.57 -12.03
N ASN A 29 21.47 37.57 -12.66
CA ASN A 29 22.36 38.73 -12.71
C ASN A 29 22.02 39.76 -13.78
N TRP A 30 21.25 39.40 -14.82
CA TRP A 30 20.94 40.33 -15.91
C TRP A 30 19.48 40.80 -15.94
N TYR A 31 18.51 39.98 -15.51
CA TYR A 31 17.11 40.39 -15.47
C TYR A 31 16.31 39.56 -14.43
N PRO A 32 15.98 40.11 -13.25
CA PRO A 32 15.30 39.37 -12.17
C PRO A 32 13.94 38.80 -12.61
N GLY A 33 13.27 39.43 -13.58
CA GLY A 33 12.01 38.93 -14.16
C GLY A 33 12.13 37.57 -14.87
N TRP A 34 13.24 37.32 -15.58
CA TRP A 34 13.44 36.04 -16.26
C TRP A 34 13.77 34.90 -15.28
N ALA A 35 14.46 35.20 -14.19
CA ALA A 35 14.72 34.23 -13.13
C ALA A 35 13.43 33.75 -12.44
N LEU A 36 12.46 34.65 -12.23
CA LEU A 36 11.13 34.32 -11.70
C LEU A 36 10.32 33.47 -12.68
N LEU A 37 10.33 33.80 -13.97
CA LEU A 37 9.66 33.00 -15.02
C LEU A 37 10.28 31.60 -15.16
N ALA A 38 11.60 31.49 -15.07
CA ALA A 38 12.30 30.20 -15.05
C ALA A 38 11.91 29.37 -13.82
N ALA A 39 11.85 29.97 -12.64
CA ALA A 39 11.40 29.28 -11.43
C ALA A 39 9.93 28.82 -11.54
N ALA A 40 9.04 29.71 -12.01
CA ALA A 40 7.62 29.40 -12.18
C ALA A 40 7.39 28.27 -13.20
N SER A 41 8.12 28.28 -14.31
CA SER A 41 8.04 27.23 -15.33
C SER A 41 8.54 25.88 -14.81
N VAL A 42 9.63 25.85 -14.03
CA VAL A 42 10.09 24.60 -13.37
C VAL A 42 9.02 24.06 -12.43
N VAL A 43 8.40 24.90 -11.60
CA VAL A 43 7.32 24.48 -10.70
C VAL A 43 6.11 23.94 -11.48
N LEU A 44 5.74 24.61 -12.57
CA LEU A 44 4.65 24.19 -13.46
C LEU A 44 4.95 22.82 -14.09
N LEU A 45 6.17 22.62 -14.60
CA LEU A 45 6.60 21.37 -15.22
C LEU A 45 6.62 20.22 -14.20
N ILE A 46 7.09 20.47 -12.97
CA ILE A 46 7.05 19.48 -11.88
C ILE A 46 5.59 19.14 -11.55
N GLY A 47 4.73 20.15 -11.42
CA GLY A 47 3.29 19.96 -11.17
C GLY A 47 2.62 19.11 -12.25
N LEU A 48 2.87 19.43 -13.53
CA LEU A 48 2.34 18.69 -14.67
C LEU A 48 2.88 17.25 -14.73
N ALA A 49 4.17 17.05 -14.47
CA ALA A 49 4.78 15.72 -14.41
C ALA A 49 4.16 14.87 -13.29
N LEU A 50 3.89 15.46 -12.12
CA LEU A 50 3.22 14.75 -11.02
C LEU A 50 1.76 14.40 -11.36
N LEU A 51 1.02 15.31 -11.99
CA LEU A 51 -0.38 15.08 -12.39
C LEU A 51 -0.48 14.00 -13.48
N THR A 52 0.36 14.07 -14.52
CA THR A 52 0.41 13.06 -15.60
C THR A 52 0.81 11.69 -15.05
N ARG A 53 1.84 11.62 -14.20
CA ARG A 53 2.23 10.37 -13.53
C ARG A 53 1.10 9.80 -12.67
N ARG A 54 0.38 10.65 -11.93
CA ARG A 54 -0.80 10.25 -11.16
C ARG A 54 -1.89 9.66 -12.06
N ALA A 55 -2.19 10.32 -13.17
CA ALA A 55 -3.20 9.86 -14.12
C ALA A 55 -2.81 8.52 -14.76
N LEU A 56 -1.55 8.36 -15.16
CA LEU A 56 -1.03 7.12 -15.74
C LEU A 56 -1.13 5.95 -14.76
N LEU A 57 -0.71 6.14 -13.51
CA LEU A 57 -0.76 5.08 -12.50
C LEU A 57 -2.19 4.73 -12.11
N ARG A 58 -3.08 5.73 -12.08
CA ARG A 58 -4.52 5.49 -11.93
C ARG A 58 -5.09 4.63 -13.06
N ARG A 59 -4.70 4.89 -14.32
CA ARG A 59 -5.10 4.07 -15.47
C ARG A 59 -4.53 2.67 -15.38
N ARG A 60 -3.26 2.54 -14.99
CA ARG A 60 -2.61 1.22 -14.81
C ARG A 60 -3.27 0.38 -13.72
N ALA A 61 -3.69 0.98 -12.60
CA ALA A 61 -4.42 0.25 -11.57
C ALA A 61 -5.80 -0.22 -12.07
N VAL A 62 -6.52 0.61 -12.84
CA VAL A 62 -7.80 0.22 -13.45
C VAL A 62 -7.61 -0.86 -14.51
N ALA A 63 -6.58 -0.74 -15.36
CA ALA A 63 -6.23 -1.73 -16.37
C ALA A 63 -5.84 -3.06 -15.71
N TRP A 64 -4.96 -3.04 -14.70
CA TRP A 64 -4.61 -4.22 -13.91
C TRP A 64 -5.85 -4.90 -13.32
N ALA A 65 -6.78 -4.12 -12.75
CA ALA A 65 -8.02 -4.67 -12.22
C ALA A 65 -8.85 -5.33 -13.33
N GLY A 66 -9.02 -4.67 -14.48
CA GLY A 66 -9.75 -5.21 -15.63
C GLY A 66 -9.12 -6.49 -16.20
N ASP A 67 -7.80 -6.47 -16.44
CA ASP A 67 -7.04 -7.60 -17.01
C ASP A 67 -7.06 -8.82 -16.08
N ALA A 68 -7.06 -8.59 -14.77
CA ALA A 68 -7.15 -9.64 -13.77
C ALA A 68 -8.59 -9.93 -13.31
N GLY A 69 -9.62 -9.50 -14.03
CA GLY A 69 -11.02 -9.86 -13.75
C GLY A 69 -11.56 -9.35 -12.41
N TRP A 70 -10.97 -8.28 -11.86
CA TRP A 70 -11.46 -7.62 -10.66
C TRP A 70 -12.63 -6.69 -11.02
N THR A 71 -13.66 -6.72 -10.18
CA THR A 71 -14.83 -5.85 -10.33
C THR A 71 -14.76 -4.70 -9.33
N ALA A 72 -15.19 -3.50 -9.71
CA ALA A 72 -15.19 -2.37 -8.78
C ALA A 72 -16.13 -2.67 -7.61
N ALA A 73 -15.61 -2.60 -6.38
CA ALA A 73 -16.45 -2.65 -5.20
C ALA A 73 -17.10 -1.26 -5.05
N GLY A 74 -18.44 -1.21 -5.02
CA GLY A 74 -19.15 0.06 -4.92
C GLY A 74 -18.66 0.89 -3.73
N GLU A 75 -18.49 2.20 -3.93
CA GLU A 75 -17.90 3.12 -2.93
C GLU A 75 -18.69 3.22 -1.60
N SER A 76 -19.90 2.65 -1.53
CA SER A 76 -20.88 2.94 -0.47
C SER A 76 -21.63 1.75 0.14
N SER A 77 -21.46 0.51 -0.32
CA SER A 77 -22.43 -0.55 0.06
C SER A 77 -22.10 -1.33 1.33
N ARG A 78 -20.89 -1.22 1.90
CA ARG A 78 -20.51 -2.06 3.06
C ARG A 78 -19.62 -1.33 4.07
N PRO A 79 -19.89 -1.46 5.39
CA PRO A 79 -18.96 -1.02 6.43
C PRO A 79 -17.66 -1.84 6.36
N TRP A 80 -16.50 -1.16 6.41
CA TRP A 80 -15.20 -1.84 6.41
C TRP A 80 -14.90 -2.43 7.80
N PRO A 81 -14.22 -3.59 7.90
CA PRO A 81 -14.00 -4.28 9.17
C PRO A 81 -13.14 -3.50 10.18
N TRP A 82 -12.40 -2.50 9.72
CA TRP A 82 -11.58 -1.61 10.56
C TRP A 82 -12.28 -0.30 10.96
N GLN A 83 -13.53 -0.04 10.55
CA GLN A 83 -14.21 1.22 10.88
C GLN A 83 -14.32 1.42 12.40
N GLU A 84 -14.60 0.35 13.14
CA GLU A 84 -14.72 0.37 14.59
C GLU A 84 -13.37 0.36 15.32
N LEU A 85 -12.27 0.04 14.63
CA LEU A 85 -10.92 0.05 15.20
C LEU A 85 -10.26 1.43 15.18
N ARG A 86 -10.97 2.45 14.72
CA ARG A 86 -10.48 3.82 14.65
C ARG A 86 -10.21 4.36 16.05
N LEU A 87 -8.95 4.31 16.46
CA LEU A 87 -8.52 4.88 17.74
C LEU A 87 -8.51 6.41 17.68
N ARG A 88 -7.74 6.98 16.74
CA ARG A 88 -7.57 8.43 16.58
C ARG A 88 -7.21 8.80 15.13
N GLY A 89 -8.13 9.37 14.37
CA GLY A 89 -7.89 9.88 13.01
C GLY A 89 -8.79 9.27 11.95
N ASP A 90 -8.48 9.57 10.68
CA ASP A 90 -9.36 9.24 9.56
C ASP A 90 -8.79 8.13 8.69
N ILE A 91 -9.70 7.33 8.11
CA ILE A 91 -9.38 6.30 7.13
C ILE A 91 -10.27 6.53 5.92
N ARG A 92 -9.68 6.73 4.75
CA ARG A 92 -10.42 6.90 3.50
C ARG A 92 -10.00 5.82 2.51
N VAL A 93 -10.96 4.98 2.13
CA VAL A 93 -10.80 4.10 0.97
C VAL A 93 -11.03 4.95 -0.27
N THR A 94 -10.03 4.96 -1.15
CA THR A 94 -10.04 5.76 -2.39
C THR A 94 -10.63 4.97 -3.55
N ARG A 95 -10.35 3.66 -3.59
CA ARG A 95 -10.80 2.70 -4.60
C ARG A 95 -10.78 1.32 -3.99
N ALA A 96 -11.69 0.47 -4.43
CA ALA A 96 -11.74 -0.91 -4.02
C ALA A 96 -12.21 -1.77 -5.20
N TRP A 97 -11.72 -3.00 -5.23
CA TRP A 97 -12.12 -4.01 -6.18
C TRP A 97 -12.33 -5.34 -5.48
N THR A 98 -13.27 -6.13 -5.97
CA THR A 98 -13.60 -7.45 -5.45
C THR A 98 -13.47 -8.51 -6.54
N ARG A 99 -12.98 -9.68 -6.13
CA ARG A 99 -12.84 -10.88 -6.96
C ARG A 99 -12.82 -12.11 -6.08
N GLU A 100 -13.32 -13.23 -6.59
CA GLU A 100 -13.11 -14.53 -5.98
C GLU A 100 -11.72 -15.10 -6.35
N VAL A 101 -10.94 -15.48 -5.34
CA VAL A 101 -9.60 -16.07 -5.49
C VAL A 101 -9.54 -17.33 -4.64
N ASP A 102 -9.26 -18.47 -5.26
CA ASP A 102 -9.21 -19.80 -4.60
C ASP A 102 -10.48 -20.12 -3.80
N GLY A 103 -11.65 -19.74 -4.32
CA GLY A 103 -12.95 -19.95 -3.66
C GLY A 103 -13.26 -18.97 -2.52
N LEU A 104 -12.42 -17.94 -2.32
CA LEU A 104 -12.60 -16.93 -1.27
C LEU A 104 -12.95 -15.57 -1.89
N PRO A 105 -13.98 -14.87 -1.38
CA PRO A 105 -14.24 -13.49 -1.77
C PRO A 105 -13.12 -12.58 -1.23
N VAL A 106 -12.35 -11.98 -2.13
CA VAL A 106 -11.26 -11.05 -1.79
C VAL A 106 -11.63 -9.65 -2.27
N THR A 107 -11.54 -8.67 -1.38
CA THR A 107 -11.61 -7.25 -1.71
C THR A 107 -10.26 -6.59 -1.46
N THR A 108 -9.73 -5.86 -2.43
CA THR A 108 -8.48 -5.10 -2.28
C THR A 108 -8.65 -3.68 -2.79
N GLY A 109 -7.85 -2.75 -2.30
CA GLY A 109 -7.97 -1.36 -2.73
C GLY A 109 -6.92 -0.43 -2.15
N GLU A 110 -7.04 0.84 -2.55
CA GLU A 110 -6.17 1.91 -2.08
C GLU A 110 -6.79 2.57 -0.85
N ILE A 111 -6.03 2.62 0.23
CA ILE A 111 -6.43 3.25 1.50
C ILE A 111 -5.49 4.40 1.83
N HIS A 112 -6.05 5.48 2.34
CA HIS A 112 -5.34 6.61 2.93
C HIS A 112 -5.72 6.71 4.40
N TRP A 113 -4.76 7.06 5.26
CA TRP A 113 -5.04 7.28 6.68
C TRP A 113 -4.28 8.48 7.23
N THR A 114 -4.83 9.03 8.30
CA THR A 114 -4.24 10.08 9.13
C THR A 114 -4.38 9.71 10.60
N GLY A 115 -3.51 10.26 11.45
CA GLY A 115 -3.45 9.94 12.87
C GLY A 115 -3.12 8.46 13.20
N GLY A 116 -3.44 8.07 14.43
CA GLY A 116 -3.35 6.69 14.90
C GLY A 116 -4.50 5.78 14.45
N ALA A 117 -5.18 6.06 13.34
CA ALA A 117 -6.39 5.33 12.93
C ALA A 117 -6.13 3.84 12.65
N LEU A 118 -4.91 3.49 12.27
CA LEU A 118 -4.44 2.13 12.00
C LEU A 118 -3.34 1.68 12.98
N ALA A 119 -3.31 2.26 14.19
CA ALA A 119 -2.26 1.93 15.16
C ALA A 119 -2.22 0.42 15.43
N GLY A 120 -1.02 -0.15 15.37
CA GLY A 120 -0.81 -1.58 15.50
C GLY A 120 -0.88 -2.37 14.19
N LEU A 121 -1.49 -1.86 13.11
CA LEU A 121 -1.37 -2.46 11.76
C LEU A 121 -0.23 -1.85 10.96
N VAL A 122 -0.02 -0.54 11.14
CA VAL A 122 1.04 0.21 10.48
C VAL A 122 1.79 1.06 11.51
N LEU A 123 3.09 1.27 11.29
CA LEU A 123 3.91 2.14 12.16
C LEU A 123 3.65 3.63 11.89
N ALA A 124 3.35 3.99 10.64
CA ALA A 124 3.22 5.37 10.22
C ALA A 124 1.87 5.97 10.68
N ARG A 125 1.92 7.16 11.29
CA ARG A 125 0.74 7.94 11.70
C ARG A 125 -0.03 8.59 10.55
N ALA A 126 0.52 8.60 9.36
CA ALA A 126 -0.21 9.06 8.18
C ALA A 126 0.42 8.40 6.98
N GLY A 127 -0.38 8.17 5.95
CA GLY A 127 0.12 7.59 4.74
C GLY A 127 -0.97 7.02 3.86
N ARG A 128 -0.51 6.15 2.98
CA ARG A 128 -1.34 5.45 2.01
C ARG A 128 -0.78 4.07 1.77
N GLY A 129 -1.63 3.17 1.29
CA GLY A 129 -1.28 1.78 1.21
C GLY A 129 -2.31 0.96 0.45
N VAL A 130 -2.05 -0.34 0.40
CA VAL A 130 -2.99 -1.33 -0.10
C VAL A 130 -3.66 -1.98 1.10
N PHE A 131 -4.98 -2.10 1.06
CA PHE A 131 -5.69 -2.98 1.97
C PHE A 131 -6.13 -4.24 1.22
N VAL A 132 -6.28 -5.33 1.97
CA VAL A 132 -6.93 -6.55 1.51
C VAL A 132 -7.87 -7.02 2.61
N VAL A 133 -9.08 -7.40 2.22
CA VAL A 133 -10.09 -8.09 3.03
C VAL A 133 -10.38 -9.41 2.34
N VAL A 134 -10.32 -10.50 3.08
CA VAL A 134 -10.67 -11.85 2.64
C VAL A 134 -11.87 -12.29 3.46
N GLY A 135 -13.01 -12.53 2.80
CA GLY A 135 -14.16 -13.14 3.46
C GLY A 135 -13.87 -14.62 3.72
N LEU A 136 -14.06 -15.04 4.95
CA LEU A 136 -13.84 -16.39 5.40
C LEU A 136 -15.14 -17.19 5.23
N PRO A 137 -15.06 -18.51 4.99
CA PRO A 137 -16.24 -19.35 4.79
C PRO A 137 -17.13 -19.44 6.05
N ARG A 138 -16.57 -19.14 7.22
CA ARG A 138 -17.28 -19.17 8.52
C ARG A 138 -16.75 -18.08 9.45
N PRO A 139 -17.57 -17.58 10.39
CA PRO A 139 -17.09 -16.75 11.49
C PRO A 139 -16.06 -17.53 12.32
N VAL A 140 -14.98 -16.85 12.69
CA VAL A 140 -13.95 -17.36 13.59
C VAL A 140 -13.72 -16.34 14.71
N PRO A 141 -13.15 -16.75 15.86
CA PRO A 141 -12.88 -15.84 16.97
C PRO A 141 -12.07 -14.62 16.56
N GLU A 142 -12.31 -13.47 17.19
CA GLU A 142 -11.56 -12.26 16.90
C GLU A 142 -10.11 -12.43 17.33
N MET A 143 -9.18 -12.11 16.43
CA MET A 143 -7.75 -12.33 16.63
C MET A 143 -6.94 -11.44 15.69
N GLY A 144 -5.67 -11.19 15.98
CA GLY A 144 -4.82 -10.45 15.06
C GLY A 144 -3.36 -10.41 15.46
N LEU A 145 -2.53 -10.11 14.47
CA LEU A 145 -1.11 -9.83 14.63
C LEU A 145 -0.84 -8.35 14.42
N ARG A 146 -0.37 -7.68 15.47
CA ARG A 146 -0.04 -6.24 15.49
C ARG A 146 1.47 -6.02 15.51
N LEU A 147 1.90 -4.82 15.13
CA LEU A 147 3.29 -4.37 15.24
C LEU A 147 3.63 -3.94 16.68
N PRO A 148 4.88 -4.15 17.15
CA PRO A 148 5.98 -4.88 16.51
C PRO A 148 6.00 -6.36 16.94
N TYR A 149 5.03 -7.16 16.46
CA TYR A 149 4.81 -8.57 16.84
C TYR A 149 4.08 -8.77 18.18
N ARG A 150 2.83 -8.30 18.25
CA ARG A 150 1.91 -8.52 19.37
C ARG A 150 0.64 -9.21 18.88
N PHE A 151 0.35 -10.39 19.41
CA PHE A 151 -0.95 -11.02 19.20
C PHE A 151 -2.03 -10.37 20.06
N VAL A 152 -3.24 -10.31 19.53
CA VAL A 152 -4.44 -9.82 20.21
C VAL A 152 -5.57 -10.79 19.93
N GLY A 153 -6.45 -11.02 20.92
CA GLY A 153 -7.66 -11.85 20.78
C GLY A 153 -7.45 -13.34 21.05
N ASP A 154 -8.49 -14.11 20.76
CA ASP A 154 -8.66 -15.52 21.14
C ASP A 154 -8.00 -16.45 20.12
N TRP A 155 -6.69 -16.26 19.92
CA TRP A 155 -5.89 -17.12 19.05
C TRP A 155 -5.36 -18.32 19.84
N PRO A 156 -5.80 -19.57 19.55
CA PRO A 156 -5.34 -20.75 20.27
C PRO A 156 -3.90 -21.17 19.93
N ARG A 157 -3.25 -20.53 18.94
CA ARG A 157 -1.89 -20.88 18.48
C ARG A 157 -0.86 -19.76 18.68
N GLN A 158 -0.93 -19.04 19.81
CA GLN A 158 -0.01 -17.91 20.13
C GLN A 158 1.50 -18.25 20.08
N THR A 159 1.86 -19.52 19.88
CA THR A 159 3.22 -20.04 19.77
C THR A 159 3.52 -20.78 18.47
N ASP A 160 2.71 -20.66 17.41
CA ASP A 160 3.04 -21.31 16.13
C ASP A 160 4.32 -20.68 15.53
N PRO A 161 5.46 -21.41 15.52
CA PRO A 161 6.73 -20.87 15.07
C PRO A 161 6.68 -20.55 13.57
N GLU A 162 5.81 -21.21 12.79
CA GLU A 162 5.69 -20.97 11.36
C GLU A 162 5.07 -19.61 11.06
N VAL A 163 4.02 -19.23 11.80
CA VAL A 163 3.39 -17.90 11.68
C VAL A 163 4.37 -16.81 12.07
N ARG A 164 5.13 -17.04 13.16
CA ARG A 164 6.18 -16.11 13.59
C ARG A 164 7.23 -15.91 12.51
N GLN A 165 7.76 -17.02 12.00
CA GLN A 165 8.82 -17.00 11.00
C GLN A 165 8.34 -16.34 9.71
N ALA A 166 7.13 -16.68 9.24
CA ALA A 166 6.53 -16.05 8.08
C ALA A 166 6.36 -14.53 8.25
N PHE A 167 6.06 -14.04 9.45
CA PHE A 167 5.99 -12.61 9.71
C PHE A 167 7.36 -11.94 9.68
N LEU A 168 8.36 -12.54 10.34
CA LEU A 168 9.72 -12.02 10.39
C LEU A 168 10.38 -12.00 9.00
N ASP A 169 10.10 -13.00 8.16
CA ASP A 169 10.56 -13.08 6.78
C ASP A 169 9.78 -12.15 5.82
N GLY A 170 8.76 -11.44 6.33
CA GLY A 170 7.89 -10.59 5.53
C GLY A 170 7.06 -11.38 4.52
N LEU A 171 6.74 -12.64 4.79
CA LEU A 171 5.86 -13.46 3.95
C LEU A 171 4.39 -13.22 4.28
N ILE A 172 4.10 -12.68 5.45
CA ILE A 172 2.77 -12.17 5.86
C ILE A 172 2.92 -10.78 6.46
N ALA A 173 1.89 -9.95 6.30
CA ALA A 173 1.81 -8.62 6.91
C ALA A 173 1.00 -8.67 8.22
N PRO A 174 1.04 -7.62 9.08
CA PRO A 174 0.11 -7.50 10.20
C PRO A 174 -1.34 -7.66 9.74
N TRP A 175 -2.12 -8.42 10.49
CA TRP A 175 -3.45 -8.85 10.06
C TRP A 175 -4.42 -8.84 11.25
N THR A 176 -5.71 -8.83 10.94
CA THR A 176 -6.78 -8.94 11.93
C THR A 176 -7.92 -9.74 11.34
N VAL A 177 -8.49 -10.62 12.13
CA VAL A 177 -9.68 -11.38 11.80
C VAL A 177 -10.83 -10.89 12.67
N ARG A 178 -11.96 -10.59 12.02
CA ARG A 178 -13.16 -10.06 12.67
C ARG A 178 -14.40 -10.31 11.84
N GLY A 179 -15.50 -10.71 12.46
CA GLY A 179 -16.80 -10.83 11.78
C GLY A 179 -16.80 -11.76 10.57
N GLY A 180 -15.95 -12.80 10.56
CA GLY A 180 -15.78 -13.70 9.41
C GLY A 180 -14.93 -13.11 8.29
N GLU A 181 -14.12 -12.10 8.55
CA GLU A 181 -13.20 -11.52 7.57
C GLU A 181 -11.79 -11.44 8.12
N LEU A 182 -10.79 -11.76 7.29
CA LEU A 182 -9.39 -11.44 7.54
C LEU A 182 -9.04 -10.17 6.77
N PHE A 183 -8.41 -9.18 7.40
CA PHE A 183 -7.90 -8.02 6.70
C PHE A 183 -6.47 -7.66 7.09
N THR A 184 -5.76 -7.06 6.15
CA THR A 184 -4.39 -6.56 6.29
C THR A 184 -4.24 -5.25 5.54
N ILE A 185 -3.31 -4.40 6.01
CA ILE A 185 -3.00 -3.11 5.41
C ILE A 185 -1.48 -3.00 5.29
N GLU A 186 -0.99 -2.81 4.06
CA GLU A 186 0.42 -2.62 3.80
C GLU A 186 0.72 -1.17 3.41
N PRO A 187 1.54 -0.46 4.21
CA PRO A 187 1.90 0.92 3.90
C PRO A 187 2.83 0.98 2.69
N GLN A 188 2.65 2.01 1.86
CA GLN A 188 3.47 2.26 0.68
C GLN A 188 4.21 3.59 0.85
N GLY A 189 5.55 3.56 0.87
CA GLY A 189 6.39 4.74 1.10
C GLY A 189 6.50 5.71 -0.08
N GLY A 190 6.01 5.33 -1.27
CA GLY A 190 6.06 6.18 -2.47
C GLY A 190 4.97 7.26 -2.51
N LEU A 191 5.10 8.20 -3.46
CA LEU A 191 4.04 9.16 -3.82
C LEU A 191 2.91 8.55 -4.65
N PHE A 192 3.17 7.43 -5.32
CA PHE A 192 2.18 6.72 -6.13
C PHE A 192 2.13 5.23 -5.80
N LEU A 193 0.97 4.62 -5.95
CA LEU A 193 0.77 3.21 -5.61
C LEU A 193 1.11 2.35 -6.82
N ASP A 194 1.96 1.35 -6.61
CA ASP A 194 2.42 0.41 -7.62
C ASP A 194 1.38 -0.70 -7.82
N PRO A 195 0.89 -0.99 -9.05
CA PRO A 195 -0.04 -2.08 -9.28
C PRO A 195 0.44 -3.44 -8.75
N ALA A 196 1.75 -3.71 -8.82
CA ALA A 196 2.29 -4.96 -8.27
C ALA A 196 2.20 -5.05 -6.74
N ALA A 197 1.92 -3.95 -6.04
CA ALA A 197 1.63 -3.96 -4.61
C ALA A 197 0.31 -4.68 -4.31
N PHE A 198 -0.73 -4.54 -5.15
CA PHE A 198 -1.99 -5.25 -4.95
C PHE A 198 -1.79 -6.76 -4.96
N ASP A 199 -1.12 -7.29 -5.98
CA ASP A 199 -0.85 -8.73 -6.09
C ASP A 199 -0.01 -9.25 -4.92
N ARG A 200 1.00 -8.49 -4.49
CA ARG A 200 1.83 -8.86 -3.34
C ARG A 200 1.01 -8.91 -2.06
N THR A 201 0.23 -7.88 -1.77
CA THR A 201 -0.56 -7.81 -0.54
C THR A 201 -1.68 -8.86 -0.54
N VAL A 202 -2.32 -9.13 -1.69
CA VAL A 202 -3.33 -10.20 -1.82
C VAL A 202 -2.71 -11.57 -1.57
N ARG A 203 -1.58 -11.89 -2.21
CA ARG A 203 -0.88 -13.18 -1.98
C ARG A 203 -0.48 -13.36 -0.52
N ARG A 204 0.00 -12.30 0.14
CA ARG A 204 0.35 -12.35 1.56
C ARG A 204 -0.87 -12.57 2.45
N ALA A 205 -1.99 -11.91 2.16
CA ALA A 205 -3.24 -12.11 2.89
C ALA A 205 -3.77 -13.55 2.75
N LEU A 206 -3.78 -14.10 1.53
CA LEU A 206 -4.16 -15.49 1.28
C LEU A 206 -3.20 -16.49 1.95
N ARG A 207 -1.90 -16.18 1.96
CA ARG A 207 -0.91 -16.96 2.71
C ARG A 207 -1.20 -16.95 4.20
N THR A 208 -1.59 -15.81 4.77
CA THR A 208 -2.04 -15.74 6.16
C THR A 208 -3.24 -16.65 6.39
N VAL A 209 -4.27 -16.58 5.54
CA VAL A 209 -5.46 -17.46 5.62
C VAL A 209 -5.07 -18.94 5.62
N ALA A 210 -4.15 -19.34 4.74
CA ALA A 210 -3.64 -20.71 4.65
C ALA A 210 -2.85 -21.14 5.90
N LEU A 211 -1.91 -20.32 6.37
CA LEU A 211 -1.11 -20.59 7.57
C LEU A 211 -1.95 -20.72 8.83
N LEU A 212 -3.04 -19.95 8.91
CA LEU A 212 -3.96 -20.00 10.03
C LEU A 212 -5.04 -21.10 9.88
N HIS A 213 -5.02 -21.85 8.77
CA HIS A 213 -6.00 -22.89 8.42
C HIS A 213 -7.46 -22.42 8.44
N LEU A 214 -7.71 -21.15 8.12
CA LEU A 214 -9.05 -20.54 8.24
C LEU A 214 -10.05 -21.01 7.15
N THR A 215 -9.61 -21.86 6.22
CA THR A 215 -10.44 -22.45 5.17
C THR A 215 -10.92 -23.87 5.51
N GLN A 216 -10.29 -24.54 6.48
CA GLN A 216 -10.64 -25.93 6.81
C GLN A 216 -11.77 -25.97 7.85
N PRO A 217 -12.73 -26.91 7.74
CA PRO A 217 -13.66 -27.17 8.83
C PRO A 217 -12.85 -27.65 10.04
N ASN A 218 -12.97 -26.97 11.18
CA ASN A 218 -12.37 -27.40 12.45
C ASN A 218 -12.58 -28.91 12.61
N ARG A 219 -11.49 -29.66 12.67
CA ARG A 219 -11.48 -31.04 13.17
C ARG A 219 -11.37 -31.02 14.68
#